data_AF-A0A453H2S8-F1
#
_entry.id   AF-A0A453H2S8-F1
#
_cell.length_a   1.000
_cell.length_b   1.000
_cell.length_c   1.000
_cell.angle_alpha   90.00
_cell.angle_beta   90.00
_cell.angle_gamma   90.00
#
_symmetry.space_group_name_H-M   'P 1'
#
loop_
_entity.id
_entity.type
_entity.pdbx_description
1 polymer ?
#
loop_
_entity_poly.entity_id
_entity_poly.type
_entity_poly.pdbx_seq_one_letter_code
_entity_poly.pdbx_strand_id
1 'polypeptide(L)'
;MAQPSVILATASYDHTIRFWEAKSGRCYRTIQYPDSQVNRLEITPDKRFLAAAGNSHIRLFDVNSNSPQPVCRMFSKSNQSGPACFRSLFTHQYPNR
;
A
#
# COMPACT_ATOMS: atom_id res chain seq x y z
N MET A 1 -3.47 -0.31 21.91
CA MET A 1 -3.96 0.87 21.16
C MET A 1 -5.05 0.38 20.22
N ALA A 2 -6.23 1.01 20.22
CA ALA A 2 -7.34 0.60 19.37
C ALA A 2 -6.95 0.75 17.90
N GLN A 3 -7.12 -0.31 17.11
CA GLN A 3 -6.86 -0.24 15.68
C GLN A 3 -7.96 0.60 15.01
N PRO A 4 -7.62 1.49 14.06
CA PRO A 4 -8.62 2.25 13.33
C PRO A 4 -9.59 1.28 12.64
N SER A 5 -10.88 1.42 12.94
CA SER A 5 -11.94 0.54 12.41
C SER A 5 -12.05 0.62 10.87
N VAL A 6 -11.65 1.74 10.29
CA VAL A 6 -11.63 1.98 8.85
C VAL A 6 -10.37 2.78 8.52
N ILE A 7 -9.54 2.22 7.65
CA ILE A 7 -8.27 2.80 7.21
C ILE A 7 -8.46 3.32 5.79
N LEU A 8 -8.14 4.60 5.60
CA LEU A 8 -8.06 5.21 4.29
C LEU A 8 -6.59 5.47 3.97
N ALA A 9 -6.11 4.95 2.84
CA ALA A 9 -4.79 5.26 2.33
C ALA A 9 -4.94 6.13 1.09
N THR A 10 -4.20 7.24 1.04
CA THR A 10 -4.12 8.10 -0.12
C THR A 10 -2.68 8.22 -0.55
N ALA A 11 -2.44 8.28 -1.86
CA ALA A 11 -1.14 8.65 -2.40
C ALA A 11 -1.30 9.91 -3.23
N SER A 12 -0.26 10.73 -3.21
CA SER A 12 -0.25 12.02 -3.89
C SER A 12 0.99 12.14 -4.77
N TYR A 13 0.91 13.06 -5.73
CA TYR A 13 2.03 13.47 -6.57
C TYR A 13 3.14 14.19 -5.79
N ASP A 14 2.89 14.50 -4.51
CA ASP A 14 3.91 14.96 -3.55
C ASP A 14 4.89 13.85 -3.09
N HIS A 15 4.82 12.67 -3.73
CA HIS A 15 5.63 11.50 -3.40
C HIS A 15 5.38 10.96 -1.98
N THR A 16 4.20 11.23 -1.40
CA THR A 16 3.81 10.69 -0.10
C THR A 16 2.60 9.78 -0.17
N ILE A 17 2.57 8.81 0.74
CA ILE A 17 1.42 7.97 1.03
C ILE A 17 0.95 8.32 2.44
N ARG A 18 -0.29 8.74 2.59
CA ARG A 18 -0.88 9.15 3.87
C ARG A 18 -1.96 8.17 4.29
N PHE A 19 -1.96 7.85 5.58
CA PHE A 19 -2.95 6.99 6.21
C PHE A 19 -3.82 7.81 7.15
N TRP A 20 -5.12 7.60 7.00
CA TRP A 20 -6.15 8.34 7.69
C TRP A 20 -7.10 7.37 8.38
N GLU A 21 -7.51 7.75 9.58
CA GLU A 21 -8.63 7.10 10.23
C GLU A 21 -9.92 7.71 9.67
N ALA A 22 -10.74 6.92 8.96
CA ALA A 22 -11.90 7.47 8.27
C ALA A 22 -12.97 8.03 9.21
N LYS A 23 -13.03 7.53 10.46
CA LYS A 23 -14.00 8.00 11.46
C LYS A 23 -13.65 9.38 12.03
N SER A 24 -12.36 9.66 12.23
CA SER A 24 -11.90 10.92 12.83
C SER A 24 -11.37 11.91 11.80
N GLY A 25 -11.08 11.47 10.57
CA GLY A 25 -10.39 12.26 9.56
C GLY A 25 -8.93 12.56 9.91
N ARG A 26 -8.38 11.93 10.97
CA ARG A 26 -7.02 12.21 11.43
C ARG A 26 -6.01 11.44 10.59
N CYS A 27 -5.06 12.18 10.00
CA CYS A 27 -3.84 11.59 9.45
C CYS A 27 -2.99 11.10 10.63
N TYR A 28 -2.74 9.81 10.71
CA TYR A 28 -1.94 9.23 11.79
C TYR A 28 -0.58 8.72 11.30
N ARG A 29 -0.36 8.63 9.98
CA ARG A 29 0.90 8.17 9.41
C ARG A 29 1.11 8.70 8.00
N THR A 30 2.35 9.10 7.71
CA THR A 30 2.80 9.53 6.39
C THR A 30 4.06 8.77 6.03
N ILE A 31 4.08 8.16 4.85
CA ILE A 31 5.20 7.41 4.31
C ILE A 31 5.75 8.16 3.10
N GLN A 32 7.07 8.29 3.04
CA GLN A 32 7.76 8.85 1.89
C GLN A 32 7.96 7.76 0.83
N TYR A 33 7.53 8.04 -0.39
CA TYR A 33 7.71 7.20 -1.57
C TYR A 33 8.50 8.01 -2.62
N PRO A 34 9.82 8.21 -2.43
CA PRO A 34 10.60 9.16 -3.23
C PRO A 34 10.91 8.69 -4.66
N ASP A 35 10.79 7.39 -4.94
CA ASP A 35 11.28 6.82 -6.20
C ASP A 35 10.37 7.12 -7.40
N SER A 36 9.06 7.36 -7.19
CA SER A 36 8.10 7.57 -8.29
C SER A 36 6.77 8.10 -7.80
N GLN A 37 5.88 8.47 -8.71
CA GLN A 37 4.47 8.74 -8.39
C GLN A 37 3.75 7.40 -8.21
N VAL A 38 2.86 7.32 -7.21
CA VAL A 38 2.05 6.13 -6.97
C VAL A 38 0.83 6.17 -7.88
N ASN A 39 0.77 5.25 -8.83
CA ASN A 39 -0.35 5.14 -9.78
C ASN A 39 -1.51 4.33 -9.21
N ARG A 40 -1.22 3.43 -8.27
CA ARG A 40 -2.20 2.50 -7.70
C ARG A 40 -1.88 2.18 -6.23
N LEU A 41 -2.93 2.08 -5.43
CA LEU A 41 -2.90 1.60 -4.05
C LEU A 41 -3.92 0.47 -3.88
N GLU A 42 -3.54 -0.62 -3.21
CA GLU A 42 -4.44 -1.71 -2.85
C GLU A 42 -4.13 -2.26 -1.46
N ILE A 43 -5.17 -2.45 -0.64
CA ILE A 43 -5.05 -3.05 0.70
C ILE A 43 -5.41 -4.54 0.58
N THR A 44 -4.67 -5.40 1.28
CA THR A 44 -5.02 -6.83 1.34
C THR A 44 -6.38 -7.03 2.00
N PRO A 45 -7.15 -8.07 1.61
CA PRO A 45 -8.40 -8.41 2.28
C PRO A 45 -8.24 -8.58 3.81
N ASP A 46 -7.08 -9.10 4.22
CA ASP A 46 -6.73 -9.28 5.64
C ASP A 46 -6.33 -7.98 6.35
N LYS A 47 -6.29 -6.84 5.64
CA LYS A 47 -5.92 -5.50 6.13
C LYS A 47 -4.54 -5.42 6.79
N ARG A 48 -3.67 -6.38 6.50
CA ARG A 48 -2.30 -6.43 7.03
C ARG A 48 -1.31 -5.64 6.19
N PHE A 49 -1.50 -5.65 4.87
CA PHE A 49 -0.55 -5.05 3.93
C PHE A 49 -1.24 -4.07 2.98
N LEU A 50 -0.51 -3.03 2.60
CA LEU A 50 -0.85 -2.08 1.55
C LEU A 50 0.20 -2.20 0.44
N ALA A 51 -0.22 -2.54 -0.78
CA ALA A 51 0.61 -2.39 -1.96
C ALA A 51 0.48 -0.98 -2.52
N ALA A 52 1.63 -0.37 -2.79
CA ALA A 52 1.75 0.85 -3.55
C ALA A 52 2.54 0.58 -4.83
N ALA A 53 1.88 0.70 -5.97
CA ALA A 53 2.50 0.57 -7.28
C ALA A 53 2.84 1.95 -7.85
N GLY A 54 4.13 2.18 -8.04
CA GLY A 54 4.64 3.26 -8.88
C GLY A 54 4.97 2.77 -10.29
N ASN A 55 5.65 3.62 -11.06
CA ASN A 55 5.97 3.32 -12.47
C ASN A 55 6.85 2.07 -12.63
N SER A 56 7.88 1.91 -11.80
CA SER A 56 8.87 0.83 -11.94
C SER A 56 8.83 -0.20 -10.80
N HIS A 57 8.32 0.18 -9.63
CA HIS A 57 8.38 -0.63 -8.43
C HIS A 57 7.03 -0.70 -7.71
N ILE A 58 6.75 -1.88 -7.17
CA ILE A 58 5.65 -2.11 -6.24
C ILE A 58 6.27 -2.25 -4.86
N ARG A 59 5.80 -1.47 -3.89
CA ARG A 59 6.22 -1.58 -2.49
C ARG A 59 5.07 -2.08 -1.65
N LEU A 60 5.35 -3.03 -0.78
CA LEU A 60 4.42 -3.51 0.23
C LEU A 60 4.74 -2.85 1.56
N PHE A 61 3.73 -2.28 2.19
CA PHE A 61 3.81 -1.67 3.52
C PHE A 61 2.93 -2.45 4.48
N ASP A 62 3.43 -2.68 5.69
CA ASP A 62 2.61 -3.19 6.78
C ASP A 62 1.74 -2.04 7.32
N VAL A 63 0.43 -2.29 7.36
CA VAL A 63 -0.59 -1.33 7.78
C VAL A 63 -0.57 -1.13 9.30
N ASN A 64 -0.23 -2.19 10.06
CA ASN A 64 -0.20 -2.19 11.52
C ASN A 64 1.15 -1.71 12.08
N SER A 65 2.23 -1.90 11.32
CA SER A 65 3.55 -1.37 11.70
C SER A 65 3.60 0.14 11.47
N ASN A 66 4.21 0.91 12.36
CA ASN A 66 4.46 2.34 12.11
C ASN A 66 5.76 2.60 11.31
N SER A 67 6.45 1.55 10.84
CA SER A 67 7.70 1.72 10.12
C SER A 67 7.50 2.39 8.76
N PRO A 68 8.22 3.46 8.41
CA PRO A 68 8.12 4.08 7.09
C PRO A 68 8.76 3.22 5.98
N GLN A 69 9.42 2.12 6.34
CA GLN A 69 10.09 1.26 5.37
C GLN A 69 9.12 0.26 4.71
N PRO A 70 9.30 -0.04 3.41
CA PRO A 70 8.57 -1.10 2.76
C PRO A 70 9.03 -2.46 3.30
N VAL A 71 8.08 -3.34 3.57
CA VAL A 71 8.32 -4.75 3.93
C VAL A 71 8.92 -5.51 2.75
N CYS A 72 8.44 -5.20 1.54
CA CYS A 72 8.95 -5.82 0.31
C CYS A 72 8.96 -4.79 -0.81
N ARG A 73 9.95 -4.91 -1.70
CA ARG A 73 10.04 -4.16 -2.96
C ARG A 73 10.07 -5.15 -4.11
N MET A 74 9.06 -5.07 -4.96
CA MET A 74 8.91 -5.92 -6.15
C MET A 74 9.05 -5.08 -7.42
N PHE A 75 9.57 -5.66 -8.49
CA PHE A 75 9.63 -5.03 -9.79
C PHE A 75 8.38 -5.39 -10.58
N SER A 76 7.67 -4.39 -11.10
CA SER A 76 6.55 -4.64 -12.01
C SER A 76 7.12 -5.11 -13.34
N LYS A 77 7.02 -6.41 -13.67
CA LYS A 77 7.33 -6.88 -15.03
C LYS A 77 6.23 -6.38 -15.97
N SER A 78 6.65 -5.67 -17.00
CA SER A 78 5.97 -4.56 -17.68
C SER A 78 4.74 -4.90 -18.55
N ASN A 79 3.96 -5.95 -18.28
CA ASN A 79 2.83 -6.29 -19.16
C ASN A 79 1.49 -6.58 -18.46
N GLN A 80 1.36 -6.26 -17.18
CA GLN A 80 0.17 -6.63 -16.40
C GLN A 80 -0.24 -5.55 -15.37
N SER A 81 -0.39 -4.30 -15.81
CA SER A 81 -0.82 -3.16 -14.98
C SER A 81 -2.34 -3.07 -14.77
N GLY A 82 -3.04 -4.21 -14.80
CA GLY A 82 -4.49 -4.29 -14.61
C GLY A 82 -4.88 -4.51 -13.14
N PRO A 83 -6.07 -4.07 -12.71
CA PRO A 83 -6.57 -4.30 -11.33
C PRO A 83 -6.66 -5.79 -10.96
N ALA A 84 -6.84 -6.68 -11.94
CA ALA A 84 -6.85 -8.12 -11.73
C ALA A 84 -5.49 -8.68 -11.31
N CYS A 85 -4.39 -8.09 -11.80
CA CYS A 85 -3.04 -8.56 -11.54
C CYS A 85 -2.59 -8.22 -10.12
N PHE A 86 -3.07 -7.11 -9.56
CA PHE A 86 -2.80 -6.76 -8.15
C PHE A 86 -3.45 -7.74 -7.18
N ARG A 87 -4.73 -8.08 -7.38
CA ARG A 87 -5.39 -9.16 -6.62
C ARG A 87 -4.63 -10.47 -6.75
N SER A 88 -4.20 -10.82 -7.97
CA SER A 88 -3.42 -12.03 -8.25
C SER A 88 -2.06 -12.05 -7.57
N LEU A 89 -1.35 -10.92 -7.44
CA LEU A 89 -0.08 -10.82 -6.70
C LEU A 89 -0.27 -11.15 -5.23
N PHE A 90 -1.38 -10.71 -4.63
CA PHE A 90 -1.71 -11.07 -3.25
C PHE A 90 -2.17 -12.53 -3.11
N THR A 91 -2.90 -13.07 -4.10
CA THR A 91 -3.38 -14.46 -4.04
C THR A 91 -2.27 -15.49 -4.29
N HIS A 92 -1.30 -15.19 -5.18
CA HIS A 92 -0.22 -16.12 -5.53
C HIS A 92 1.04 -15.96 -4.67
N GLN A 93 1.37 -14.76 -4.17
CA GLN A 93 2.57 -14.54 -3.33
C GLN A 93 2.29 -14.78 -1.84
N TYR A 94 1.04 -14.64 -1.39
CA TYR A 94 0.61 -14.87 -0.01
C TYR A 94 -0.68 -15.69 0.04
N PRO A 95 -0.67 -16.98 -0.38
CA PRO A 95 -1.81 -17.84 -0.14
C PRO A 95 -1.95 -18.02 1.37
N ASN A 96 -3.09 -17.60 1.92
CA ASN A 96 -3.58 -17.85 3.28
C ASN A 96 -2.67 -18.77 4.13
N ARG A 97 -1.83 -18.18 4.97
CA ARG A 97 -1.25 -18.87 6.14
C ARG A 97 -1.47 -18.03 7.38
#